data_AF-A0A955J454-F1
#
_entry.id   AF-A0A955J454-F1
#
_cell.length_a   1.000
_cell.length_b   1.000
_cell.length_c   1.000
_cell.angle_alpha   90.00
_cell.angle_beta   90.00
_cell.angle_gamma   90.00
#
_symmetry.space_group_name_H-M   'P 1'
#
loop_
_entity.id
_entity.type
_entity.pdbx_description
1 polymer ?
#
loop_
_entity_poly.entity_id
_entity_poly.type
_entity_poly.pdbx_seq_one_letter_code
_entity_poly.pdbx_strand_id
1 'polypeptide(L)'
;MPYPLLLPTLLLLIGALAGPIYYSVIIVRTWLASRSLPTAHNGISLPDPDEWPALDIVIPAHNEQDVIADLVTSLRAQSYPDFAAWLVLDRCTDDTETVARRAVADDARFFLISNLDCPDGWAGKT
;
A
#
# COMPACT_ATOMS: atom_id res chain seq x y z
N MET A 1 29.74 -50.24 -3.20
CA MET A 1 29.22 -48.91 -2.82
C MET A 1 28.05 -49.12 -1.84
N PRO A 2 28.27 -49.25 -0.52
CA PRO A 2 27.27 -49.87 0.37
C PRO A 2 26.20 -48.93 0.95
N TYR A 3 26.11 -47.67 0.52
CA TYR A 3 25.22 -46.70 1.18
C TYR A 3 24.39 -45.82 0.21
N PRO A 4 23.55 -46.41 -0.64
CA PRO A 4 22.70 -45.64 -1.56
C PRO A 4 21.69 -44.73 -0.83
N LEU A 5 21.43 -44.97 0.47
CA LEU A 5 20.46 -44.24 1.27
C LEU A 5 21.06 -43.16 2.20
N LEU A 6 22.38 -43.08 2.35
CA LEU A 6 22.99 -42.06 3.23
C LEU A 6 22.78 -40.64 2.69
N LEU A 7 22.99 -40.45 1.38
CA LEU A 7 22.82 -39.16 0.73
C LEU A 7 21.37 -38.62 0.86
N PRO A 8 20.30 -39.36 0.49
CA PRO A 8 18.93 -38.87 0.65
C PRO A 8 18.55 -38.64 2.12
N THR A 9 19.07 -39.46 3.06
CA THR A 9 18.81 -39.25 4.50
C THR A 9 19.44 -37.96 5.02
N LEU A 10 20.69 -37.67 4.63
CA LEU A 10 21.36 -36.42 4.99
C LEU A 10 20.65 -35.19 4.40
N LEU A 11 20.19 -35.27 3.14
CA LEU A 11 19.42 -34.19 2.51
C LEU A 11 18.10 -33.92 3.25
N LEU A 12 17.38 -34.96 3.68
CA LEU A 12 16.17 -34.82 4.47
C LEU A 12 16.43 -34.17 5.83
N LEU A 13 17.52 -34.56 6.52
CA LEU A 13 17.90 -33.96 7.79
C LEU A 13 18.29 -32.48 7.65
N ILE A 14 19.04 -32.13 6.60
CA ILE A 14 19.39 -30.73 6.30
C ILE A 14 18.13 -29.91 6.03
N GLY A 15 17.21 -30.41 5.20
CA GLY A 15 15.93 -29.73 4.93
C GLY A 15 15.07 -29.54 6.18
N ALA A 16 15.01 -30.57 7.04
CA ALA A 16 14.26 -30.54 8.29
C ALA A 16 14.80 -29.52 9.31
N LEU A 17 16.09 -29.15 9.24
CA LEU A 17 16.69 -28.12 10.08
C LEU A 17 16.67 -26.74 9.41
N ALA A 18 16.96 -26.68 8.11
CA ALA A 18 17.03 -25.43 7.36
C ALA A 18 15.67 -24.71 7.30
N GLY A 19 14.57 -25.46 7.12
CA GLY A 19 13.21 -24.89 7.09
C GLY A 19 12.85 -24.15 8.39
N PRO A 20 12.87 -24.82 9.56
CA PRO A 20 12.59 -24.18 10.84
C PRO A 20 13.53 -23.02 11.16
N ILE A 21 14.82 -23.13 10.82
CA ILE A 21 15.77 -22.01 11.00
C ILE A 21 15.30 -20.81 10.16
N TYR A 22 15.02 -21.01 8.88
CA TYR A 22 14.53 -19.96 7.98
C TYR A 22 13.24 -19.30 8.51
N TYR A 23 12.24 -20.10 8.87
CA TYR A 23 10.98 -19.58 9.42
C TYR A 23 11.16 -18.89 10.78
N SER A 24 12.06 -19.38 11.64
CA SER A 24 12.36 -18.72 12.91
C SER A 24 12.98 -17.33 12.69
N VAL A 25 13.86 -17.19 11.70
CA VAL A 25 14.43 -15.88 11.32
C VAL A 25 13.34 -14.94 10.80
N ILE A 26 12.42 -15.41 9.95
CA ILE A 26 11.27 -14.60 9.50
C ILE A 26 10.42 -14.18 10.69
N ILE A 27 10.02 -15.12 11.54
CA ILE A 27 9.17 -14.84 12.72
C ILE A 27 9.83 -13.80 13.62
N VAL A 28 11.12 -13.97 13.94
CA VAL A 28 11.86 -13.03 14.78
C VAL A 28 11.95 -11.66 14.10
N ARG A 29 12.25 -11.58 12.80
CA ARG A 29 12.32 -10.30 12.06
C ARG A 29 10.96 -9.60 12.00
N THR A 30 9.89 -10.33 11.68
CA THR A 30 8.52 -9.79 11.64
C THR A 30 8.08 -9.32 13.02
N TRP A 31 8.40 -10.07 14.08
CA TRP A 31 8.08 -9.68 15.46
C TRP A 31 8.90 -8.46 15.94
N LEU A 32 10.18 -8.38 15.61
CA LEU A 32 11.00 -7.21 15.90
C LEU A 32 10.51 -5.98 15.12
N ALA A 33 10.15 -6.15 13.84
CA ALA A 33 9.58 -5.08 13.03
C ALA A 33 8.21 -4.64 13.58
N SER A 34 7.32 -5.56 13.91
CA SER A 34 5.98 -5.22 14.42
C SER A 34 6.00 -4.49 15.77
N ARG A 35 7.08 -4.67 16.57
CA ARG A 35 7.29 -3.91 17.81
C ARG A 35 7.70 -2.46 17.59
N SER A 36 8.35 -2.16 16.47
CA SER A 36 8.92 -0.84 16.19
C SER A 36 8.13 -0.05 15.15
N LEU A 37 7.21 -0.68 14.43
CA LEU A 37 6.39 -0.02 13.44
C LEU A 37 5.32 0.84 14.15
N PRO A 38 5.36 2.17 14.01
CA PRO A 38 4.28 3.02 14.49
C PRO A 38 3.00 2.62 13.75
N THR A 39 1.98 2.23 14.50
CA THR A 39 0.65 1.95 13.96
C THR A 39 -0.20 3.20 14.05
N ALA A 40 -1.19 3.33 13.15
CA ALA A 40 -2.16 4.43 13.24
C ALA A 40 -2.84 4.49 14.61
N HIS A 41 -3.14 3.33 15.21
CA HIS A 41 -3.70 3.24 16.56
C HIS A 41 -2.80 3.88 17.63
N ASN A 42 -1.48 3.65 17.57
CA ASN A 42 -0.54 4.29 18.50
C ASN A 42 -0.49 5.82 18.30
N GLY A 43 -0.76 6.29 17.07
CA GLY A 43 -0.83 7.70 16.73
C GLY A 43 -2.04 8.42 17.33
N ILE A 44 -3.18 7.76 17.46
CA ILE A 44 -4.43 8.37 17.99
C ILE A 44 -4.25 8.86 19.44
N SER A 45 -3.38 8.20 20.21
CA SER A 45 -3.10 8.59 21.61
C SER A 45 -2.05 9.69 21.76
N LEU A 46 -1.39 10.10 20.68
CA LEU A 46 -0.41 11.19 20.73
C LEU A 46 -1.15 12.52 20.90
N PRO A 47 -0.55 13.49 21.62
CA PRO A 47 -1.09 14.84 21.63
C PRO A 47 -1.07 15.41 20.21
N ASP A 48 -2.07 16.22 19.89
CA ASP A 48 -2.07 16.99 18.67
C ASP A 48 -0.83 17.90 18.65
N PRO A 49 -0.19 18.08 17.48
CA PRO A 49 0.92 19.01 17.36
C PRO A 49 0.41 20.44 17.54
N ASP A 50 1.31 21.35 17.98
CA ASP A 50 0.99 22.78 18.06
C ASP A 50 0.58 23.35 16.69
N GLU A 51 1.14 22.79 15.62
CA GLU A 51 0.82 23.11 14.23
C GLU A 51 0.78 21.83 13.39
N TRP A 52 -0.31 21.64 12.64
CA TRP A 52 -0.44 20.52 11.71
C TRP A 52 0.34 20.81 10.43
N PRO A 53 1.20 19.89 9.96
CA PRO A 53 1.91 20.08 8.70
C PRO A 53 0.95 20.00 7.50
N ALA A 54 1.36 20.54 6.36
CA ALA A 54 0.64 20.29 5.10
C ALA A 54 0.71 18.78 4.74
N LEU A 55 -0.39 18.22 4.25
CA LEU A 55 -0.50 16.80 3.90
C LEU A 55 -0.88 16.59 2.43
N ASP A 56 0.00 15.96 1.66
CA ASP A 56 -0.30 15.46 0.31
C ASP A 56 -0.72 13.99 0.35
N ILE A 57 -1.93 13.71 -0.14
CA ILE A 57 -2.50 12.36 -0.23
C ILE A 57 -2.51 11.95 -1.70
N VAL A 58 -1.66 10.99 -2.09
CA VAL A 58 -1.62 10.46 -3.46
C VAL A 58 -2.43 9.18 -3.55
N ILE A 59 -3.48 9.19 -4.37
CA ILE A 59 -4.42 8.08 -4.55
C ILE A 59 -4.30 7.54 -5.98
N PRO A 60 -3.61 6.41 -6.22
CA PRO A 60 -3.70 5.71 -7.49
C PRO A 60 -5.09 5.08 -7.64
N ALA A 61 -5.70 5.22 -8.82
CA ALA A 61 -6.99 4.63 -9.15
C ALA A 61 -6.94 3.98 -10.54
N HIS A 62 -7.42 2.74 -10.66
CA HIS A 62 -7.58 2.04 -11.94
C HIS A 62 -8.92 1.31 -11.93
N ASN A 63 -9.87 1.76 -12.74
CA ASN A 63 -11.21 1.20 -12.84
C ASN A 63 -11.96 1.12 -11.48
N GLU A 64 -12.08 2.27 -10.82
CA GLU A 64 -12.66 2.44 -9.48
C GLU A 64 -14.00 3.20 -9.52
N GLN A 65 -14.73 3.18 -10.65
CA GLN A 65 -15.97 3.94 -10.84
C GLN A 65 -17.03 3.71 -9.75
N ASP A 66 -17.04 2.52 -9.14
CA ASP A 66 -18.03 2.11 -8.14
C ASP A 66 -17.72 2.68 -6.74
N VAL A 67 -16.48 3.10 -6.47
CA VAL A 67 -16.03 3.47 -5.11
C VAL A 67 -15.40 4.86 -5.01
N ILE A 68 -14.95 5.43 -6.13
CA ILE A 68 -14.19 6.68 -6.13
C ILE A 68 -15.01 7.88 -5.61
N ALA A 69 -16.33 7.87 -5.79
CA ALA A 69 -17.21 8.91 -5.25
C ALA A 69 -17.29 8.86 -3.72
N ASP A 70 -17.35 7.66 -3.13
CA ASP A 70 -17.40 7.47 -1.68
C ASP A 70 -16.06 7.83 -1.04
N LEU A 71 -14.94 7.50 -1.70
CA LEU A 71 -13.61 7.94 -1.31
C LEU A 71 -13.53 9.47 -1.22
N VAL A 72 -13.93 10.18 -2.27
CA VAL A 72 -13.92 11.65 -2.29
C VAL A 72 -14.82 12.21 -1.19
N THR A 73 -16.01 11.65 -0.99
CA THR A 73 -16.93 12.05 0.07
C THR A 73 -16.28 11.92 1.46
N SER A 74 -15.59 10.79 1.71
CA SER A 74 -14.85 10.55 2.95
C SER A 74 -13.69 11.54 3.16
N LEU A 75 -12.94 11.85 2.09
CA LEU A 75 -11.85 12.82 2.14
C LEU A 75 -12.35 14.25 2.40
N ARG A 76 -13.50 14.64 1.81
CA ARG A 76 -14.10 15.95 2.06
C ARG A 76 -14.51 16.15 3.52
N ALA A 77 -14.85 15.06 4.20
CA ALA A 77 -15.24 15.04 5.62
C ALA A 77 -14.07 15.01 6.60
N GLN A 78 -12.81 14.96 6.13
CA GLN A 78 -11.65 14.96 7.02
C GLN A 78 -11.54 16.28 7.79
N SER A 79 -11.22 16.18 9.07
CA SER A 79 -10.98 17.32 9.96
C SER A 79 -9.55 17.86 9.88
N TYR A 80 -8.70 17.29 9.02
CA TYR A 80 -7.33 17.74 8.84
C TYR A 80 -7.31 19.13 8.18
N PRO A 81 -6.59 20.12 8.75
CA PRO A 81 -6.77 21.52 8.37
C PRO A 81 -6.19 21.88 6.99
N ASP A 82 -5.10 21.25 6.57
CA ASP A 82 -4.40 21.58 5.32
C ASP A 82 -3.95 20.30 4.59
N PHE A 83 -4.79 19.83 3.66
CA PHE A 83 -4.44 18.69 2.81
C PHE A 83 -4.75 18.94 1.34
N ALA A 84 -3.98 18.28 0.48
CA ALA A 84 -4.21 18.15 -0.95
C ALA A 84 -4.35 16.66 -1.32
N ALA A 85 -5.39 16.33 -2.07
CA ALA A 85 -5.66 14.97 -2.55
C ALA A 85 -5.44 14.86 -4.05
N TRP A 86 -4.46 14.05 -4.44
CA TRP A 86 -4.05 13.81 -5.83
C TRP A 86 -4.59 12.47 -6.31
N LEU A 87 -5.66 12.50 -7.11
CA LEU A 87 -6.25 11.32 -7.73
C LEU A 87 -5.52 11.04 -9.04
N VAL A 88 -4.72 9.99 -9.05
CA VAL A 88 -3.92 9.56 -10.21
C VAL A 88 -4.66 8.42 -10.90
N LEU A 89 -5.37 8.76 -11.97
CA LEU A 89 -6.14 7.82 -12.78
C LEU A 89 -5.18 7.09 -13.71
N ASP A 90 -4.84 5.84 -13.39
CA ASP A 90 -3.92 5.02 -14.18
C ASP A 90 -4.70 4.29 -15.27
N ARG A 91 -4.76 4.85 -16.49
CA ARG A 91 -5.28 4.16 -17.69
C ARG A 91 -6.65 3.51 -17.46
N CYS A 92 -7.55 4.21 -16.78
CA CYS A 92 -8.92 3.72 -16.58
C CYS A 92 -9.62 3.56 -17.94
N THR A 93 -10.37 2.48 -18.07
CA THR A 93 -11.16 2.15 -19.26
C THR A 93 -12.66 2.25 -19.02
N ASP A 94 -13.05 2.57 -17.79
CA ASP A 94 -14.43 2.71 -17.32
C ASP A 94 -14.76 4.19 -17.01
N ASP A 95 -15.88 4.45 -16.31
CA ASP A 95 -16.33 5.81 -16.00
C ASP A 95 -15.60 6.45 -14.80
N THR A 96 -14.49 5.87 -14.30
CA THR A 96 -13.77 6.36 -13.11
C THR A 96 -13.45 7.85 -13.19
N GLU A 97 -12.94 8.33 -14.33
CA GLU A 97 -12.59 9.75 -14.49
C GLU A 97 -13.84 10.65 -14.40
N THR A 98 -14.92 10.26 -15.05
CA THR A 98 -16.18 11.00 -15.05
C THR A 98 -16.76 11.08 -13.64
N VAL A 99 -16.78 9.95 -12.92
CA VAL A 99 -17.27 9.88 -11.54
C VAL A 99 -16.39 10.70 -10.61
N ALA A 100 -15.06 10.61 -10.73
CA ALA A 100 -14.10 11.38 -9.94
C ALA A 100 -14.31 12.89 -10.13
N ARG A 101 -14.34 13.36 -11.40
CA ARG A 101 -14.56 14.79 -11.73
C ARG A 101 -15.86 15.32 -11.11
N ARG A 102 -16.93 14.52 -11.18
CA ARG A 102 -18.22 14.89 -10.59
C ARG A 102 -18.15 14.93 -9.06
N ALA A 103 -17.46 13.98 -8.43
CA ALA A 103 -17.38 13.87 -6.98
C ALA A 103 -16.56 15.00 -6.36
N VAL A 104 -15.42 15.37 -6.99
CA VAL A 104 -14.58 16.48 -6.50
C VAL A 104 -15.24 17.85 -6.72
N ALA A 105 -15.99 18.00 -7.81
CA ALA A 105 -16.66 19.23 -8.19
C ALA A 105 -15.71 20.45 -8.21
N ASP A 106 -15.95 21.43 -7.32
CA ASP A 106 -15.21 22.68 -7.18
C ASP A 106 -14.30 22.72 -5.94
N ASP A 107 -14.11 21.58 -5.27
CA ASP A 107 -13.26 21.49 -4.07
C ASP A 107 -11.78 21.61 -4.45
N ALA A 108 -11.19 22.78 -4.15
CA ALA A 108 -9.82 23.13 -4.51
C ALA A 108 -8.73 22.27 -3.85
N ARG A 109 -9.10 21.42 -2.87
CA ARG A 109 -8.17 20.45 -2.26
C ARG A 109 -7.89 19.25 -3.14
N PHE A 110 -8.67 19.05 -4.22
CA PHE A 110 -8.57 17.86 -5.06
C PHE A 110 -7.94 18.16 -6.42
N PHE A 111 -7.01 17.29 -6.82
CA PHE A 111 -6.27 17.39 -8.08
C PHE A 111 -6.40 16.06 -8.82
N LEU A 112 -6.86 16.10 -10.08
CA LEU A 112 -6.98 14.92 -10.93
C LEU A 112 -5.85 14.89 -11.95
N ILE A 113 -5.13 13.76 -11.98
CA ILE A 113 -4.07 13.47 -12.95
C ILE A 113 -4.49 12.24 -13.74
N SER A 114 -4.71 12.38 -15.05
CA SER A 114 -4.93 11.22 -15.93
C SER A 114 -3.59 10.73 -16.48
N ASN A 115 -3.14 9.56 -16.01
CA ASN A 115 -1.98 8.87 -16.54
C ASN A 115 -2.41 7.97 -17.70
N LEU A 116 -1.92 8.25 -18.90
CA LEU A 116 -2.41 7.62 -20.14
C LEU A 116 -1.49 6.50 -20.66
N ASP A 117 -0.22 6.51 -20.26
CA ASP A 117 0.80 5.64 -20.80
C ASP A 117 1.83 5.23 -19.73
N CYS A 118 2.63 4.22 -20.07
CA CYS A 118 3.78 3.82 -19.27
C CYS A 118 5.06 4.03 -20.08
N PRO A 119 6.16 4.49 -19.45
CA PRO A 119 7.44 4.61 -20.14
C PRO A 119 7.92 3.25 -20.69
N ASP A 120 8.72 3.32 -21.75
CA ASP A 120 9.37 2.15 -22.33
C ASP A 120 10.17 1.37 -21.27
N GLY A 121 9.98 0.05 -21.23
CA GLY A 121 10.66 -0.83 -20.26
C GLY A 121 10.02 -0.88 -18.86
N TRP A 122 8.83 -0.29 -18.67
CA TRP A 122 8.08 -0.47 -17.43
C TRP A 122 7.65 -1.93 -17.24
N ALA A 123 8.26 -2.62 -16.29
CA ALA A 123 8.00 -4.04 -16.00
C ALA A 123 6.68 -4.29 -15.26
N GLY A 124 6.01 -3.24 -14.77
CA GLY A 124 4.85 -3.37 -13.89
C GLY A 124 5.14 -4.21 -12.63
N LYS A 125 4.08 -4.63 -11.94
CA LYS A 125 4.16 -5.77 -11.02
C LYS A 125 3.67 -6.99 -11.79
N THR A 126 4.57 -7.95 -12.02
CA THR A 126 4.26 -9.26 -12.62
C THR A 126 3.63 -10.20 -11.62
#